data_AF-A0A7Y3A6M0-F1
#
_entry.id   AF-A0A7Y3A6M0-F1
#
_cell.length_a   1.000
_cell.length_b   1.000
_cell.length_c   1.000
_cell.angle_alpha   90.00
_cell.angle_beta   90.00
_cell.angle_gamma   90.00
#
_symmetry.space_group_name_H-M   'P 1'
#
loop_
_entity.id
_entity.type
_entity.pdbx_description
1 polymer ?
#
loop_
_entity_poly.entity_id
_entity_poly.type
_entity_poly.pdbx_seq_one_letter_code
_entity_poly.pdbx_strand_id
1 'polypeptide(L)'
;MKEEEEYKRLSKLQMKDIINGLNLVELKSFILNYARNDKMFEWIFKSHFISKMNLGDDGLKYKRLLDELIKPKNSKNQKISVSLAKTLSIIFKDFVQQMEDCLSTEDYIESFHLAYHSLIKIFYLQNRFMLKNKAIENCRIQFLYGLSTILEQDLAPVFRQKAEQKLKESILVSYYIPREFNLVTILDDHNCLTESDKSEVLESLSKKYEASEEKVSILASMLHLAYPIDSLAIDILRKYNHQNVYRCLKLMIENRMDEHVEFYLENEKLEFNYNTTILKALLFNERGQFSELAVTLNHLDINDVPIIELRELLDKITNAFYRKEFKNIKKFADSLQFGMQSKIYAASGNYNGLINLLREENDLDWVFVFDRLLINEGYKTELRDLFYIITERFIQQHLGMKSRHFIEKLNQRLVRLSQPAIRDYIHEKLYRQFSHRKSIKSLIE
;
A
#
# COMPACT_ATOMS: atom_id res chain seq x y z
N MET A 1 7.70 -73.75 7.65
CA MET A 1 6.89 -72.88 6.77
C MET A 1 6.09 -72.00 7.70
N LYS A 2 6.70 -70.95 8.27
CA LYS A 2 6.99 -69.65 7.64
C LYS A 2 5.71 -68.97 7.17
N GLU A 3 5.22 -68.11 8.05
CA GLU A 3 4.90 -66.71 7.76
C GLU A 3 4.14 -66.45 6.46
N GLU A 4 2.81 -66.45 6.56
CA GLU A 4 1.97 -65.45 5.89
C GLU A 4 1.00 -64.87 6.93
N GLU A 5 1.58 -64.32 8.00
CA GLU A 5 1.08 -63.06 8.56
C GLU A 5 1.25 -62.01 7.45
N GLU A 6 0.39 -62.08 6.45
CA GLU A 6 0.27 -61.02 5.46
C GLU A 6 -0.30 -59.83 6.22
N TYR A 7 0.62 -58.93 6.58
CA TYR A 7 0.40 -57.60 7.12
C TYR A 7 -0.85 -56.99 6.47
N LYS A 8 -2.02 -57.16 7.12
CA LYS A 8 -3.09 -56.16 7.06
C LYS A 8 -2.44 -54.90 7.62
N ARG A 9 -1.80 -54.12 6.73
CA ARG A 9 -1.44 -52.73 6.99
C ARG A 9 -2.66 -52.16 7.71
N LEU A 10 -2.51 -51.84 8.99
CA LEU A 10 -3.54 -51.20 9.80
C LEU A 10 -3.99 -49.97 9.02
N SER A 11 -5.03 -50.13 8.20
CA SER A 11 -5.55 -49.07 7.36
C SER A 11 -6.00 -48.01 8.34
N LYS A 12 -5.32 -46.86 8.33
CA LYS A 12 -5.60 -45.77 9.25
C LYS A 12 -7.11 -45.54 9.27
N LEU A 13 -7.73 -45.84 10.40
CA LEU A 13 -9.18 -45.79 10.56
C LEU A 13 -9.63 -44.39 10.16
N GLN A 14 -10.41 -44.27 9.09
CA GLN A 14 -10.77 -42.96 8.58
C GLN A 14 -11.90 -42.40 9.44
N MET A 15 -11.80 -41.11 9.78
CA MET A 15 -12.82 -40.43 10.59
C MET A 15 -14.21 -40.56 9.95
N LYS A 16 -14.27 -40.59 8.61
CA LYS A 16 -15.50 -40.79 7.84
C LYS A 16 -16.19 -42.12 8.17
N ASP A 17 -15.43 -43.20 8.30
CA ASP A 17 -15.97 -44.54 8.57
C ASP A 17 -16.55 -44.63 9.99
N ILE A 18 -15.89 -43.98 10.96
CA ILE A 18 -16.39 -43.88 12.34
C ILE A 18 -17.67 -43.05 12.38
N ILE A 19 -17.69 -41.87 11.76
CA ILE A 19 -18.88 -40.98 11.78
C ILE A 19 -20.07 -41.66 11.13
N ASN A 20 -19.88 -42.36 10.01
CA ASN A 20 -20.96 -43.06 9.30
C ASN A 20 -21.49 -44.27 10.09
N GLY A 21 -20.67 -44.87 10.96
CA GLY A 21 -21.09 -45.98 11.83
C GLY A 21 -21.81 -45.55 13.11
N LEU A 22 -21.75 -44.26 13.48
CA LEU A 22 -22.43 -43.72 14.65
C LEU A 22 -23.89 -43.39 14.35
N ASN A 23 -24.77 -43.63 15.33
CA ASN A 23 -26.14 -43.16 15.21
C ASN A 23 -26.22 -41.63 15.46
N LEU A 24 -27.26 -41.00 14.92
CA LEU A 24 -27.43 -39.55 14.94
C LEU A 24 -27.61 -38.98 16.36
N VAL A 25 -28.17 -39.79 17.28
CA VAL A 25 -28.43 -39.41 18.68
C VAL A 25 -27.14 -39.42 19.50
N GLU A 26 -26.31 -40.44 19.33
CA GLU A 26 -24.98 -40.59 19.92
C GLU A 26 -24.06 -39.48 19.44
N LEU A 27 -24.06 -39.19 18.13
CA LEU A 27 -23.25 -38.12 17.57
C LEU A 27 -23.67 -36.75 18.14
N LYS A 28 -24.97 -36.45 18.19
CA LYS A 28 -25.48 -35.21 18.82
C LYS A 28 -25.10 -35.13 20.30
N SER A 29 -25.25 -36.23 21.03
CA SER A 29 -24.93 -36.30 22.46
C SER A 29 -23.43 -36.12 22.71
N PHE A 30 -22.58 -36.72 21.86
CA PHE A 30 -21.13 -36.55 21.92
C PHE A 30 -20.73 -35.10 21.67
N ILE A 31 -21.25 -34.47 20.62
CA ILE A 31 -20.97 -33.06 20.29
C ILE A 31 -21.40 -32.14 21.46
N LEU A 32 -22.59 -32.36 22.03
CA LEU A 32 -23.09 -31.58 23.16
C LEU A 32 -22.22 -31.75 24.41
N ASN A 33 -21.81 -32.99 24.73
CA ASN A 33 -20.94 -33.26 25.87
C ASN A 33 -19.55 -32.68 25.66
N TYR A 34 -19.01 -32.77 24.45
CA TYR A 34 -17.71 -32.19 24.12
C TYR A 34 -17.73 -30.66 24.21
N ALA A 35 -18.78 -30.01 23.66
CA ALA A 35 -18.97 -28.56 23.77
C ALA A 35 -19.12 -28.05 25.21
N ARG A 36 -19.70 -28.84 26.11
CA ARG A 36 -19.77 -28.48 27.54
C ARG A 36 -18.39 -28.41 28.20
N ASN A 37 -17.46 -29.27 27.75
CA ASN A 37 -16.13 -29.38 28.33
C ASN A 37 -15.11 -28.43 27.67
N ASP A 38 -15.27 -28.14 26.38
CA ASP A 38 -14.41 -27.23 25.63
C ASP A 38 -15.21 -26.03 25.08
N LYS A 39 -15.03 -24.87 25.73
CA LYS A 39 -15.66 -23.62 25.33
C LYS A 39 -15.20 -23.10 23.97
N MET A 40 -13.95 -23.35 23.58
CA MET A 40 -13.46 -22.92 22.27
C MET A 40 -14.14 -23.72 21.17
N PHE A 41 -14.27 -25.04 21.36
CA PHE A 41 -15.05 -25.87 20.46
C PHE A 41 -16.52 -25.42 20.41
N GLU A 42 -17.15 -25.15 21.56
CA GLU A 42 -18.54 -24.67 21.60
C GLU A 42 -18.74 -23.42 20.74
N TRP A 43 -17.85 -22.43 20.86
CA TRP A 43 -17.95 -21.19 20.08
C TRP A 43 -17.76 -21.41 18.58
N ILE A 44 -16.75 -22.20 18.18
CA ILE A 44 -16.49 -22.51 16.76
C ILE A 44 -17.65 -23.30 16.17
N PHE A 45 -18.18 -24.28 16.91
CA PHE A 45 -19.32 -25.06 16.47
C PHE A 45 -20.56 -24.18 16.29
N LYS A 46 -20.85 -23.31 17.26
CA LYS A 46 -21.95 -22.34 17.14
C LYS A 46 -21.74 -21.43 15.93
N SER A 47 -20.56 -20.84 15.75
CA SER A 47 -20.30 -19.93 14.63
C SER A 47 -20.44 -20.59 13.27
N HIS A 48 -20.08 -21.87 13.15
CA HIS A 48 -20.12 -22.57 11.87
C HIS A 48 -21.55 -22.82 11.35
N PHE A 49 -22.53 -22.92 12.25
CA PHE A 49 -23.91 -23.30 11.91
C PHE A 49 -24.96 -22.23 12.19
N ILE A 50 -24.58 -21.09 12.78
CA ILE A 50 -25.55 -20.10 13.27
C ILE A 50 -26.42 -19.45 12.18
N SER A 51 -25.92 -19.27 10.95
CA SER A 51 -26.73 -18.77 9.81
C SER A 51 -27.90 -19.69 9.50
N LYS A 52 -27.68 -21.00 9.56
CA LYS A 52 -28.71 -22.03 9.29
C LYS A 52 -29.82 -22.07 10.34
N MET A 53 -29.67 -21.37 11.46
CA MET A 53 -30.69 -21.33 12.52
C MET A 53 -31.61 -20.12 12.34
N ASN A 54 -32.87 -20.35 12.00
CA ASN A 54 -33.88 -19.30 12.02
C ASN A 54 -34.51 -19.20 13.42
N LEU A 55 -34.14 -18.16 14.16
CA LEU A 55 -34.63 -17.90 15.52
C LEU A 55 -35.63 -16.72 15.58
N GLY A 56 -35.94 -16.09 14.43
CA GLY A 56 -36.86 -14.95 14.36
C GLY A 56 -36.39 -13.70 15.11
N ASP A 57 -35.07 -13.50 15.29
CA ASP A 57 -34.51 -12.52 16.21
C ASP A 57 -33.74 -11.34 15.57
N ASP A 58 -34.06 -10.96 14.32
CA ASP A 58 -33.45 -9.80 13.60
C ASP A 58 -31.91 -9.77 13.67
N GLY A 59 -31.27 -10.94 13.53
CA GLY A 59 -29.82 -11.09 13.57
C GLY A 59 -29.17 -11.00 14.97
N LEU A 60 -29.95 -10.88 16.04
CA LEU A 60 -29.43 -10.79 17.41
C LEU A 60 -28.63 -12.03 17.83
N LYS A 61 -28.81 -13.17 17.17
CA LYS A 61 -28.03 -14.40 17.37
C LYS A 61 -26.53 -14.16 17.21
N TYR A 62 -26.12 -13.38 16.22
CA TYR A 62 -24.72 -13.04 15.97
C TYR A 62 -24.15 -12.16 17.08
N LYS A 63 -24.92 -11.15 17.48
CA LYS A 63 -24.57 -10.28 18.59
C LYS A 63 -24.37 -11.07 19.88
N ARG A 64 -25.31 -11.96 20.22
CA ARG A 64 -25.23 -12.81 21.43
C ARG A 64 -23.98 -13.67 21.43
N LEU A 65 -23.69 -14.37 20.34
CA LEU A 65 -22.48 -15.20 20.22
C LEU A 65 -21.20 -14.36 20.37
N LEU A 66 -21.13 -13.20 19.72
CA LEU A 66 -19.95 -12.33 19.80
C LEU A 66 -19.84 -11.60 21.16
N ASP A 67 -20.94 -11.31 21.85
CA ASP A 67 -20.95 -10.74 23.20
C ASP A 67 -20.47 -11.76 24.25
N GLU A 68 -20.79 -13.05 24.08
CA GLU A 68 -20.26 -14.14 24.92
C GLU A 68 -18.73 -14.22 24.82
N LEU A 69 -18.20 -14.03 23.61
CA LEU A 69 -16.78 -14.17 23.28
C LEU A 69 -15.96 -12.91 23.59
N ILE A 70 -16.49 -11.73 23.24
CA ILE A 70 -15.82 -10.43 23.32
C ILE A 70 -16.51 -9.61 24.41
N LYS A 71 -16.05 -9.82 25.64
CA LYS A 71 -16.53 -9.10 26.82
C LYS A 71 -16.03 -7.66 26.84
N PRO A 72 -16.77 -6.73 27.47
CA PRO A 72 -16.29 -5.37 27.69
C PRO A 72 -14.96 -5.34 28.44
N LYS A 73 -14.13 -4.36 28.12
CA LYS A 73 -12.81 -4.18 28.72
C LYS A 73 -13.03 -3.66 30.13
N ASN A 74 -12.49 -4.35 31.12
CA ASN A 74 -12.56 -3.97 32.51
C ASN A 74 -11.24 -4.35 33.20
N SER A 75 -11.16 -4.13 34.52
CA SER A 75 -9.96 -4.44 35.30
C SER A 75 -9.53 -5.92 35.22
N LYS A 76 -10.48 -6.85 35.00
CA LYS A 76 -10.22 -8.30 34.86
C LYS A 76 -9.91 -8.72 33.42
N ASN A 77 -10.49 -8.04 32.43
CA ASN A 77 -10.38 -8.34 31.00
C ASN A 77 -9.67 -7.18 30.28
N GLN A 78 -8.39 -6.96 30.58
CA GLN A 78 -7.64 -5.85 29.96
C GLN A 78 -7.08 -6.17 28.57
N LYS A 79 -6.84 -7.46 28.27
CA LYS A 79 -6.20 -7.92 27.03
C LYS A 79 -6.91 -9.16 26.48
N ILE A 80 -6.86 -9.32 25.17
CA ILE A 80 -7.28 -10.53 24.47
C ILE A 80 -6.09 -11.51 24.44
N SER A 81 -6.30 -12.75 24.89
CA SER A 81 -5.25 -13.77 24.86
C SER A 81 -4.96 -14.23 23.43
N VAL A 82 -3.76 -14.75 23.18
CA VAL A 82 -3.38 -15.27 21.85
C VAL A 82 -4.31 -16.40 21.40
N SER A 83 -4.71 -17.28 22.31
CA SER A 83 -5.67 -18.35 22.01
C SER A 83 -7.02 -17.78 21.58
N LEU A 84 -7.58 -16.84 22.36
CA LEU A 84 -8.85 -16.19 22.03
C LEU A 84 -8.77 -15.41 20.71
N ALA A 85 -7.65 -14.74 20.42
CA ALA A 85 -7.44 -14.06 19.15
C ALA A 85 -7.43 -15.02 17.95
N LYS A 86 -6.89 -16.24 18.11
CA LYS A 86 -6.97 -17.30 17.10
C LYS A 86 -8.40 -17.79 16.91
N THR A 87 -9.13 -18.05 18.00
CA THR A 87 -10.55 -18.43 17.96
C THR A 87 -11.39 -17.37 17.24
N LEU A 88 -11.21 -16.10 17.59
CA LEU A 88 -11.87 -14.97 16.94
C LEU A 88 -11.58 -14.92 15.44
N SER A 89 -10.33 -15.16 15.05
CA SER A 89 -9.94 -15.18 13.64
C SER A 89 -10.62 -16.32 12.87
N ILE A 90 -10.82 -17.49 13.49
CA ILE A 90 -11.57 -18.61 12.89
C ILE A 90 -13.04 -18.25 12.74
N ILE A 91 -13.66 -17.74 13.82
CA ILE A 91 -15.08 -17.37 13.84
C ILE A 91 -15.39 -16.28 12.79
N PHE A 92 -14.56 -15.23 12.71
CA PHE A 92 -14.78 -14.19 11.72
C PHE A 92 -14.60 -14.69 10.28
N LYS A 93 -13.68 -15.63 10.03
CA LYS A 93 -13.56 -16.26 8.70
C LYS A 93 -14.79 -17.09 8.35
N ASP A 94 -15.32 -17.86 9.28
CA ASP A 94 -16.56 -18.62 9.09
C ASP A 94 -17.74 -17.69 8.80
N PHE A 95 -17.78 -16.52 9.46
CA PHE A 95 -18.81 -15.51 9.20
C PHE A 95 -18.64 -14.81 7.86
N VAL A 96 -17.41 -14.57 7.40
CA VAL A 96 -17.16 -14.08 6.03
C VAL A 96 -17.67 -15.11 5.02
N GLN A 97 -17.33 -16.39 5.18
CA GLN A 97 -17.81 -17.44 4.27
C GLN A 97 -19.34 -17.51 4.24
N GLN A 98 -19.98 -17.48 5.41
CA GLN A 98 -21.44 -17.50 5.49
C GLN A 98 -22.07 -16.25 4.86
N MET A 99 -21.44 -15.08 5.01
CA MET A 99 -21.90 -13.85 4.36
C MET A 99 -21.80 -13.97 2.85
N GLU A 100 -20.67 -14.46 2.32
CA GLU A 100 -20.49 -14.69 0.88
C GLU A 100 -21.52 -15.70 0.34
N ASP A 101 -21.77 -16.78 1.08
CA ASP A 101 -22.81 -17.76 0.73
C ASP A 101 -24.20 -17.10 0.68
N CYS A 102 -24.55 -16.29 1.70
CA CYS A 102 -25.83 -15.59 1.76
C CYS A 102 -25.97 -14.53 0.65
N LEU A 103 -24.89 -13.81 0.32
CA LEU A 103 -24.86 -12.87 -0.81
C LEU A 103 -25.11 -13.59 -2.14
N SER A 104 -24.52 -14.78 -2.31
CA SER A 104 -24.70 -15.59 -3.52
C SER A 104 -26.13 -16.12 -3.70
N THR A 105 -26.88 -16.26 -2.60
CA THR A 105 -28.29 -16.66 -2.60
C THR A 105 -29.25 -15.48 -2.42
N GLU A 106 -28.77 -14.25 -2.58
CA GLU A 106 -29.55 -13.00 -2.45
C GLU A 106 -30.22 -12.82 -1.07
N ASP A 107 -29.73 -13.50 -0.04
CA ASP A 107 -30.15 -13.29 1.35
C ASP A 107 -29.36 -12.10 1.96
N TYR A 108 -29.74 -10.91 1.52
CA TYR A 108 -29.06 -9.67 1.92
C TYR A 108 -29.32 -9.31 3.39
N ILE A 109 -30.44 -9.75 3.96
CA ILE A 109 -30.77 -9.48 5.37
C ILE A 109 -29.82 -10.26 6.28
N GLU A 110 -29.67 -11.56 6.06
CA GLU A 110 -28.76 -12.37 6.86
C GLU A 110 -27.30 -11.93 6.66
N SER A 111 -26.91 -11.67 5.41
CA SER A 111 -25.59 -11.12 5.06
C SER A 111 -25.29 -9.81 5.81
N PHE A 112 -26.25 -8.90 5.87
CA PHE A 112 -26.11 -7.64 6.59
C PHE A 112 -25.89 -7.86 8.09
N HIS A 113 -26.69 -8.73 8.72
CA HIS A 113 -26.55 -8.99 10.16
C HIS A 113 -25.20 -9.63 10.51
N LEU A 114 -24.71 -10.55 9.68
CA LEU A 114 -23.36 -11.12 9.79
C LEU A 114 -22.29 -10.05 9.74
N ALA A 115 -22.30 -9.21 8.70
CA ALA A 115 -21.30 -8.18 8.48
C ALA A 115 -21.35 -7.10 9.56
N TYR A 116 -22.54 -6.57 9.85
CA TYR A 116 -22.75 -5.50 10.83
C TYR A 116 -22.25 -5.91 12.22
N HIS A 117 -22.75 -7.02 12.78
CA HIS A 117 -22.39 -7.42 14.14
C HIS A 117 -20.91 -7.79 14.27
N SER A 118 -20.32 -8.35 13.21
CA SER A 118 -18.89 -8.63 13.17
C SER A 118 -18.06 -7.35 13.17
N LEU A 119 -18.40 -6.37 12.33
CA LEU A 119 -17.68 -5.09 12.23
C LEU A 119 -17.69 -4.31 13.54
N ILE A 120 -18.85 -4.18 14.19
CA ILE A 120 -18.95 -3.50 15.51
C ILE A 120 -17.95 -4.08 16.50
N LYS A 121 -17.83 -5.40 16.52
CA LYS A 121 -16.94 -6.11 17.43
C LYS A 121 -15.48 -6.03 17.01
N ILE A 122 -15.19 -6.05 15.72
CA ILE A 122 -13.84 -5.83 15.21
C ILE A 122 -13.36 -4.40 15.56
N PHE A 123 -14.17 -3.36 15.34
CA PHE A 123 -13.83 -1.99 15.73
C PHE A 123 -13.52 -1.88 17.22
N TYR A 124 -14.35 -2.53 18.05
CA TYR A 124 -14.13 -2.58 19.50
C TYR A 124 -12.80 -3.28 19.86
N LEU A 125 -12.51 -4.43 19.25
CA LEU A 125 -11.25 -5.17 19.45
C LEU A 125 -10.02 -4.33 19.04
N GLN A 126 -10.09 -3.68 17.90
CA GLN A 126 -8.97 -2.89 17.37
C GLN A 126 -8.70 -1.65 18.22
N ASN A 127 -9.74 -0.93 18.66
CA ASN A 127 -9.53 0.38 19.29
C ASN A 127 -9.60 0.37 20.83
N ARG A 128 -10.33 -0.58 21.45
CA ARG A 128 -10.34 -0.70 22.93
C ARG A 128 -9.31 -1.71 23.44
N PHE A 129 -9.11 -2.81 22.72
CA PHE A 129 -8.10 -3.82 23.07
C PHE A 129 -6.76 -3.64 22.36
N MET A 130 -6.66 -2.71 21.39
CA MET A 130 -5.44 -2.49 20.60
C MET A 130 -4.97 -3.76 19.88
N LEU A 131 -5.91 -4.62 19.47
CA LEU A 131 -5.62 -5.90 18.86
C LEU A 131 -5.19 -5.71 17.39
N LYS A 132 -3.87 -5.76 17.15
CA LYS A 132 -3.28 -5.70 15.80
C LYS A 132 -3.14 -7.12 15.23
N ASN A 133 -4.23 -7.71 14.73
CA ASN A 133 -4.24 -9.03 14.10
C ASN A 133 -4.60 -8.92 12.60
N LYS A 134 -3.66 -9.32 11.73
CA LYS A 134 -3.82 -9.25 10.26
C LYS A 134 -4.97 -10.12 9.73
N ALA A 135 -5.23 -11.29 10.32
CA ALA A 135 -6.33 -12.14 9.88
C ALA A 135 -7.70 -11.50 10.17
N ILE A 136 -7.83 -10.84 11.33
CA ILE A 136 -9.04 -10.10 11.68
C ILE A 136 -9.20 -8.85 10.80
N GLU A 137 -8.10 -8.16 10.49
CA GLU A 137 -8.11 -7.02 9.57
C GLU A 137 -8.58 -7.43 8.17
N ASN A 138 -8.11 -8.57 7.65
CA ASN A 138 -8.59 -9.09 6.37
C ASN A 138 -10.10 -9.37 6.42
N CYS A 139 -10.61 -9.95 7.51
CA CYS A 139 -12.05 -10.18 7.67
C CYS A 139 -12.83 -8.85 7.74
N ARG A 140 -12.29 -7.83 8.41
CA ARG A 140 -12.88 -6.47 8.46
C ARG A 140 -13.10 -5.93 7.06
N ILE A 141 -12.08 -6.03 6.21
CA ILE A 141 -12.14 -5.56 4.81
C ILE A 141 -13.19 -6.34 4.03
N GLN A 142 -13.25 -7.67 4.18
CA GLN A 142 -14.27 -8.50 3.52
C GLN A 142 -15.70 -8.15 3.97
N PHE A 143 -15.93 -7.93 5.27
CA PHE A 143 -17.25 -7.49 5.75
C PHE A 143 -17.64 -6.11 5.20
N LEU A 144 -16.69 -5.19 5.05
CA LEU A 144 -16.94 -3.89 4.43
C LEU A 144 -17.30 -4.04 2.95
N TYR A 145 -16.60 -4.90 2.19
CA TYR A 145 -16.99 -5.21 0.82
C TYR A 145 -18.40 -5.81 0.75
N GLY A 146 -18.73 -6.76 1.62
CA GLY A 146 -20.07 -7.33 1.70
C GLY A 146 -21.14 -6.27 1.99
N LEU A 147 -20.88 -5.32 2.88
CA LEU A 147 -21.79 -4.19 3.11
C LEU A 147 -21.94 -3.29 1.89
N SER A 148 -20.84 -2.97 1.18
CA SER A 148 -20.92 -2.21 -0.08
C SER A 148 -21.83 -2.92 -1.08
N THR A 149 -21.59 -4.21 -1.31
CA THR A 149 -22.40 -5.03 -2.22
C THR A 149 -23.88 -5.03 -1.84
N ILE A 150 -24.21 -5.07 -0.55
CA ILE A 150 -25.60 -5.02 -0.06
C ILE A 150 -26.24 -3.66 -0.37
N LEU A 151 -25.52 -2.55 -0.14
CA LEU A 151 -26.04 -1.19 -0.36
C LEU A 151 -26.26 -0.85 -1.84
N GLU A 152 -25.54 -1.54 -2.73
CA GLU A 152 -25.72 -1.46 -4.19
C GLU A 152 -27.03 -2.10 -4.68
N GLN A 153 -27.63 -3.00 -3.90
CA GLN A 153 -28.83 -3.72 -4.33
C GLN A 153 -30.11 -2.90 -4.13
N ASP A 154 -31.15 -3.28 -4.87
CA ASP A 154 -32.51 -2.77 -4.70
C ASP A 154 -33.19 -3.41 -3.48
N LEU A 155 -32.79 -2.94 -2.29
CA LEU A 155 -33.29 -3.44 -1.01
C LEU A 155 -34.70 -2.91 -0.72
N ALA A 156 -35.52 -3.74 -0.05
CA ALA A 156 -36.81 -3.31 0.47
C ALA A 156 -36.67 -2.01 1.29
N PRO A 157 -37.48 -0.95 1.04
CA PRO A 157 -37.24 0.38 1.61
C PRO A 157 -37.13 0.41 3.14
N VAL A 158 -37.96 -0.37 3.82
CA VAL A 158 -37.95 -0.50 5.28
C VAL A 158 -36.64 -1.11 5.79
N PHE A 159 -36.10 -2.09 5.08
CA PHE A 159 -34.83 -2.71 5.44
C PHE A 159 -33.67 -1.76 5.14
N ARG A 160 -33.65 -1.11 3.97
CA ARG A 160 -32.62 -0.12 3.60
C ARG A 160 -32.49 0.98 4.65
N GLN A 161 -33.61 1.61 5.04
CA GLN A 161 -33.61 2.66 6.07
C GLN A 161 -33.06 2.16 7.41
N LYS A 162 -33.44 0.96 7.85
CA LYS A 162 -32.92 0.37 9.09
C LYS A 162 -31.44 0.05 9.01
N ALA A 163 -30.98 -0.47 7.87
CA ALA A 163 -29.58 -0.79 7.64
C ALA A 163 -28.71 0.47 7.66
N GLU A 164 -29.08 1.48 6.86
CA GLU A 164 -28.40 2.78 6.80
C GLU A 164 -28.35 3.43 8.18
N GLN A 165 -29.46 3.47 8.92
CA GLN A 165 -29.50 4.03 10.28
C GLN A 165 -28.55 3.30 11.23
N LYS A 166 -28.56 1.95 11.25
CA LYS A 166 -27.65 1.15 12.09
C LYS A 166 -26.19 1.41 11.75
N LEU A 167 -25.86 1.59 10.47
CA LEU A 167 -24.51 1.88 10.01
C LEU A 167 -24.08 3.32 10.37
N LYS A 168 -24.95 4.32 10.22
CA LYS A 168 -24.71 5.70 10.67
C LYS A 168 -24.40 5.76 12.16
N GLU A 169 -25.21 5.10 12.98
CA GLU A 169 -24.97 5.03 14.43
C GLU A 169 -23.59 4.42 14.74
N SER A 170 -23.15 3.43 13.94
CA SER A 170 -21.88 2.74 14.18
C SER A 170 -20.65 3.61 13.95
N ILE A 171 -20.66 4.48 12.93
CA ILE A 171 -19.52 5.37 12.64
C ILE A 171 -19.38 6.50 13.68
N LEU A 172 -20.45 6.80 14.41
CA LEU A 172 -20.45 7.79 15.48
C LEU A 172 -19.93 7.25 16.81
N VAL A 173 -19.89 5.92 16.99
CA VAL A 173 -19.44 5.33 18.26
C VAL A 173 -17.97 5.67 18.55
N SER A 174 -17.66 5.91 19.83
CA SER A 174 -16.33 6.33 20.31
C SER A 174 -15.17 5.41 19.94
N TYR A 175 -15.42 4.11 19.74
CA TYR A 175 -14.39 3.13 19.37
C TYR A 175 -14.35 2.83 17.88
N TYR A 176 -15.15 3.51 17.05
CA TYR A 176 -14.94 3.49 15.61
C TYR A 176 -13.85 4.49 15.24
N ILE A 177 -12.76 4.01 14.64
CA ILE A 177 -11.69 4.83 14.09
C ILE A 177 -11.51 4.38 12.63
N PRO A 178 -11.74 5.26 11.63
CA PRO A 178 -11.59 4.89 10.24
C PRO A 178 -10.13 4.52 9.93
N ARG A 179 -9.99 3.54 9.04
CA ARG A 179 -8.73 3.12 8.41
C ARG A 179 -8.82 3.42 6.91
N GLU A 180 -7.82 3.02 6.13
CA GLU A 180 -7.78 3.24 4.67
C GLU A 180 -9.10 2.90 3.97
N PHE A 181 -9.52 1.63 3.98
CA PHE A 181 -10.87 1.22 3.57
C PHE A 181 -11.80 1.19 4.78
N ASN A 182 -12.86 1.99 4.81
CA ASN A 182 -13.68 2.17 6.01
C ASN A 182 -15.17 2.42 5.72
N LEU A 183 -15.98 2.42 6.78
CA LEU A 183 -17.44 2.49 6.66
C LEU A 183 -17.95 3.91 6.35
N VAL A 184 -17.20 4.97 6.67
CA VAL A 184 -17.61 6.34 6.36
C VAL A 184 -17.63 6.55 4.86
N THR A 185 -16.55 6.15 4.18
CA THR A 185 -16.45 6.28 2.71
C THR A 185 -17.53 5.44 2.03
N ILE A 186 -17.76 4.20 2.47
CA ILE A 186 -18.82 3.34 1.91
C ILE A 186 -20.21 3.98 2.05
N LEU A 187 -20.54 4.55 3.21
CA LEU A 187 -21.84 5.20 3.39
C LEU A 187 -21.98 6.45 2.53
N ASP A 188 -20.90 7.17 2.30
CA ASP A 188 -20.88 8.36 1.45
C ASP A 188 -21.03 8.00 -0.03
N ASP A 189 -20.26 7.01 -0.51
CA ASP A 189 -20.28 6.50 -1.89
C ASP A 189 -21.66 5.99 -2.30
N HIS A 190 -22.40 5.39 -1.36
CA HIS A 190 -23.77 4.89 -1.58
C HIS A 190 -24.86 5.92 -1.29
N ASN A 191 -24.50 7.19 -1.14
CA ASN A 191 -25.42 8.31 -0.85
C ASN A 191 -26.30 8.08 0.39
N CYS A 192 -25.80 7.33 1.38
CA CYS A 192 -26.52 7.09 2.62
C CYS A 192 -26.47 8.31 3.55
N LEU A 193 -25.54 9.25 3.33
CA LEU A 193 -25.33 10.42 4.20
C LEU A 193 -25.89 11.70 3.57
N THR A 194 -26.79 12.37 4.28
CA THR A 194 -27.23 13.73 3.96
C THR A 194 -26.17 14.75 4.34
N GLU A 195 -26.27 15.99 3.87
CA GLU A 195 -25.36 17.08 4.28
C GLU A 195 -25.35 17.32 5.80
N SER A 196 -26.50 17.15 6.46
CA SER A 196 -26.59 17.19 7.92
C SER A 196 -25.84 16.04 8.58
N ASP A 197 -25.97 14.82 8.05
CA ASP A 197 -25.24 13.65 8.55
C ASP A 197 -23.73 13.84 8.37
N LYS A 198 -23.30 14.35 7.20
CA LYS A 198 -21.89 14.65 6.90
C LYS A 198 -21.30 15.58 7.95
N SER A 199 -22.02 16.64 8.31
CA SER A 199 -21.60 17.60 9.34
C SER A 199 -21.42 16.96 10.72
N GLU A 200 -22.37 16.13 11.16
CA GLU A 200 -22.30 15.41 12.44
C GLU A 200 -21.10 14.44 12.47
N VAL A 201 -20.92 13.69 11.37
CA VAL A 201 -19.81 12.73 11.24
C VAL A 201 -18.47 13.46 11.24
N LEU A 202 -18.33 14.61 10.56
CA LEU A 202 -17.12 15.43 10.58
C LEU A 202 -16.78 15.96 11.98
N GLU A 203 -17.77 16.34 12.77
CA GLU A 203 -17.56 16.74 14.17
C GLU A 203 -17.06 15.55 15.02
N SER A 204 -17.64 14.37 14.82
CA SER A 204 -17.20 13.13 15.49
C SER A 204 -15.77 12.74 15.09
N LEU A 205 -15.46 12.77 13.79
CA LEU A 205 -14.12 12.48 13.26
C LEU A 205 -13.09 13.50 13.74
N SER A 206 -13.46 14.78 13.84
CA SER A 206 -12.61 15.82 14.43
C SER A 206 -12.16 15.47 15.86
N LYS A 207 -13.09 15.02 16.71
CA LYS A 207 -12.77 14.59 18.08
C LYS A 207 -11.86 13.36 18.09
N LYS A 208 -12.05 12.44 17.15
CA LYS A 208 -11.24 11.22 17.00
C LYS A 208 -9.83 11.53 16.49
N TYR A 209 -9.67 12.51 15.60
CA TYR A 209 -8.38 12.94 15.06
C TYR A 209 -7.43 13.39 16.17
N GLU A 210 -7.93 14.13 17.17
CA GLU A 210 -7.12 14.59 18.30
C GLU A 210 -6.69 13.45 19.23
N ALA A 211 -7.54 12.43 19.39
CA ALA A 211 -7.34 11.34 20.35
C ALA A 211 -6.63 10.10 19.78
N SER A 212 -6.45 10.02 18.46
CA SER A 212 -5.98 8.81 17.75
C SER A 212 -4.58 8.95 17.17
N GLU A 213 -3.88 7.83 17.03
CA GLU A 213 -2.64 7.72 16.25
C GLU A 213 -2.92 7.65 14.73
N GLU A 214 -4.12 7.23 14.32
CA GLU A 214 -4.53 7.03 12.91
C GLU A 214 -4.94 8.35 12.21
N LYS A 215 -4.16 9.41 12.41
CA LYS A 215 -4.50 10.78 11.99
C LYS A 215 -4.71 10.91 10.47
N VAL A 216 -3.86 10.26 9.68
CA VAL A 216 -3.93 10.32 8.20
C VAL A 216 -5.23 9.67 7.71
N SER A 217 -5.57 8.47 8.18
CA SER A 217 -6.80 7.76 7.80
C SER A 217 -8.06 8.55 8.16
N ILE A 218 -8.06 9.19 9.35
CA ILE A 218 -9.17 10.03 9.80
C ILE A 218 -9.30 11.26 8.91
N LEU A 219 -8.22 12.00 8.66
CA LEU A 219 -8.25 13.20 7.84
C LEU A 219 -8.62 12.88 6.38
N ALA A 220 -8.12 11.78 5.81
CA ALA A 220 -8.52 11.31 4.48
C ALA A 220 -10.03 11.02 4.42
N SER A 221 -10.60 10.38 5.45
CA SER A 221 -12.05 10.14 5.53
C SER A 221 -12.85 11.45 5.66
N MET A 222 -12.31 12.46 6.35
CA MET A 222 -12.94 13.78 6.44
C MET A 222 -12.92 14.52 5.10
N LEU A 223 -11.80 14.47 4.37
CA LEU A 223 -11.69 15.08 3.03
C LEU A 223 -12.62 14.38 2.03
N HIS A 224 -12.70 13.05 2.07
CA HIS A 224 -13.68 12.30 1.29
C HIS A 224 -15.10 12.79 1.56
N LEU A 225 -15.48 12.83 2.83
CA LEU A 225 -16.85 13.17 3.24
C LEU A 225 -17.25 14.61 2.90
N ALA A 226 -16.29 15.53 2.92
CA ALA A 226 -16.53 16.93 2.60
C ALA A 226 -16.73 17.18 1.10
N TYR A 227 -16.30 16.29 0.22
CA TYR A 227 -16.63 16.37 -1.21
C TYR A 227 -18.14 16.13 -1.43
N PRO A 228 -18.80 16.86 -2.34
CA PRO A 228 -18.35 18.04 -3.11
C PRO A 228 -18.73 19.39 -2.45
N ILE A 229 -18.90 19.44 -1.13
CA ILE A 229 -19.48 20.58 -0.40
C ILE A 229 -18.38 21.58 0.01
N ASP A 230 -18.35 22.74 -0.66
CA ASP A 230 -17.36 23.81 -0.45
C ASP A 230 -17.20 24.20 1.03
N SER A 231 -18.30 24.43 1.74
CA SER A 231 -18.29 24.90 3.13
C SER A 231 -17.57 23.92 4.07
N LEU A 232 -17.90 22.63 3.97
CA LEU A 232 -17.28 21.57 4.78
C LEU A 232 -15.79 21.41 4.44
N ALA A 233 -15.45 21.49 3.16
CA ALA A 233 -14.07 21.39 2.70
C ALA A 233 -13.21 22.57 3.21
N ILE A 234 -13.73 23.81 3.12
CA ILE A 234 -13.06 25.01 3.64
C ILE A 234 -12.83 24.88 5.15
N ASP A 235 -13.81 24.41 5.90
CA ASP A 235 -13.68 24.23 7.35
C ASP A 235 -12.57 23.25 7.73
N ILE A 236 -12.44 22.14 6.99
CA ILE A 236 -11.33 21.18 7.16
C ILE A 236 -9.99 21.84 6.81
N LEU A 237 -9.89 22.51 5.66
CA LEU A 237 -8.64 23.13 5.20
C LEU A 237 -8.16 24.26 6.13
N ARG A 238 -9.07 24.95 6.81
CA ARG A 238 -8.73 25.98 7.82
C ARG A 238 -8.27 25.38 9.14
N LYS A 239 -8.82 24.22 9.50
CA LYS A 239 -8.55 23.57 10.79
C LYS A 239 -7.28 22.73 10.80
N TYR A 240 -6.94 22.10 9.68
CA TYR A 240 -5.86 21.12 9.60
C TYR A 240 -4.67 21.61 8.78
N ASN A 241 -3.48 21.15 9.17
CA ASN A 241 -2.23 21.51 8.49
C ASN A 241 -2.23 21.02 7.02
N HIS A 242 -1.91 21.90 6.08
CA HIS A 242 -1.92 21.62 4.64
C HIS A 242 -0.92 20.53 4.20
N GLN A 243 0.17 20.32 4.93
CA GLN A 243 1.09 19.20 4.68
C GLN A 243 0.42 17.85 4.96
N ASN A 244 -0.43 17.77 6.00
CA ASN A 244 -1.19 16.55 6.29
C ASN A 244 -2.30 16.34 5.26
N VAL A 245 -2.96 17.42 4.83
CA VAL A 245 -3.95 17.37 3.73
C VAL A 245 -3.29 16.86 2.46
N TYR A 246 -2.13 17.41 2.08
CA TYR A 246 -1.34 16.94 0.94
C TYR A 246 -1.03 15.43 1.02
N ARG A 247 -0.59 14.93 2.18
CA ARG A 247 -0.37 13.48 2.38
C ARG A 247 -1.63 12.66 2.18
N CYS A 248 -2.78 13.16 2.63
CA CYS A 248 -4.06 12.48 2.43
C CYS A 248 -4.47 12.48 0.95
N LEU A 249 -4.30 13.61 0.24
CA LEU A 249 -4.58 13.70 -1.19
C LEU A 249 -3.67 12.76 -2.01
N LYS A 250 -2.40 12.59 -1.64
CA LYS A 250 -1.53 11.56 -2.26
C LYS A 250 -2.10 10.15 -2.09
N LEU A 251 -2.57 9.82 -0.88
CA LEU A 251 -3.18 8.51 -0.60
C LEU A 251 -4.51 8.32 -1.35
N MET A 252 -5.27 9.39 -1.57
CA MET A 252 -6.49 9.37 -2.38
C MET A 252 -6.18 9.13 -3.87
N ILE A 253 -5.10 9.73 -4.39
CA ILE A 253 -4.59 9.43 -5.76
C ILE A 253 -4.21 7.95 -5.88
N GLU A 254 -3.47 7.39 -4.92
CA GLU A 254 -3.09 5.97 -4.92
C GLU A 254 -4.31 5.03 -4.89
N ASN A 255 -5.39 5.47 -4.23
CA ASN A 255 -6.66 4.75 -4.15
C ASN A 255 -7.63 5.09 -5.30
N ARG A 256 -7.19 5.81 -6.34
CA ARG A 256 -7.97 6.18 -7.54
C ARG A 256 -9.22 7.02 -7.24
N MET A 257 -9.17 7.85 -6.20
CA MET A 257 -10.24 8.78 -5.84
C MET A 257 -10.06 10.12 -6.55
N ASP A 258 -9.98 10.08 -7.88
CA ASP A 258 -9.52 11.21 -8.67
C ASP A 258 -10.44 12.44 -8.57
N GLU A 259 -11.75 12.25 -8.66
CA GLU A 259 -12.74 13.35 -8.61
C GLU A 259 -12.65 14.13 -7.29
N HIS A 260 -12.42 13.42 -6.19
CA HIS A 260 -12.23 14.02 -4.88
C HIS A 260 -10.96 14.87 -4.86
N VAL A 261 -9.86 14.37 -5.44
CA VAL A 261 -8.59 15.09 -5.49
C VAL A 261 -8.71 16.32 -6.39
N GLU A 262 -9.35 16.20 -7.55
CA GLU A 262 -9.60 17.32 -8.47
C GLU A 262 -10.40 18.43 -7.80
N PHE A 263 -11.43 18.08 -7.03
CA PHE A 263 -12.18 19.07 -6.25
C PHE A 263 -11.26 19.92 -5.35
N TYR A 264 -10.28 19.32 -4.67
CA TYR A 264 -9.32 20.06 -3.85
C TYR A 264 -8.27 20.85 -4.65
N LEU A 265 -7.96 20.43 -5.88
CA LEU A 265 -6.90 21.03 -6.71
C LEU A 265 -7.40 22.12 -7.68
N GLU A 266 -8.68 22.08 -8.06
CA GLU A 266 -9.25 22.90 -9.12
C GLU A 266 -10.29 23.89 -8.61
N ASN A 267 -10.87 23.66 -7.42
CA ASN A 267 -11.86 24.57 -6.85
C ASN A 267 -11.18 25.79 -6.20
N GLU A 268 -11.20 26.91 -6.91
CA GLU A 268 -10.59 28.17 -6.48
C GLU A 268 -11.08 28.66 -5.11
N LYS A 269 -12.33 28.34 -4.72
CA LYS A 269 -12.89 28.77 -3.43
C LYS A 269 -12.23 28.12 -2.22
N LEU A 270 -11.60 26.95 -2.42
CA LEU A 270 -10.97 26.20 -1.33
C LEU A 270 -9.61 26.78 -0.94
N GLU A 271 -9.00 27.58 -1.82
CA GLU A 271 -7.70 28.24 -1.61
C GLU A 271 -6.56 27.26 -1.20
N PHE A 272 -6.68 25.97 -1.55
CA PHE A 272 -5.63 24.99 -1.29
C PHE A 272 -4.50 25.13 -2.32
N ASN A 273 -3.31 25.56 -1.86
CA ASN A 273 -2.17 25.86 -2.74
C ASN A 273 -0.89 25.08 -2.40
N TYR A 274 -0.93 24.16 -1.45
CA TYR A 274 0.26 23.44 -0.99
C TYR A 274 0.65 22.31 -1.95
N ASN A 275 1.80 22.44 -2.63
CA ASN A 275 2.37 21.43 -3.55
C ASN A 275 1.38 20.90 -4.60
N THR A 276 0.44 21.74 -5.05
CA THR A 276 -0.63 21.34 -5.99
C THR A 276 -0.06 20.85 -7.32
N THR A 277 1.03 21.45 -7.81
CA THR A 277 1.72 21.00 -9.03
C THR A 277 2.23 19.55 -8.93
N ILE A 278 2.72 19.14 -7.76
CA ILE A 278 3.16 17.75 -7.53
C ILE A 278 1.95 16.81 -7.50
N LEU A 279 0.86 17.21 -6.83
CA LEU A 279 -0.37 16.41 -6.81
C LEU A 279 -0.95 16.23 -8.21
N LYS A 280 -0.98 17.31 -9.02
CA LYS A 280 -1.39 17.25 -10.44
C LYS A 280 -0.48 16.32 -11.24
N ALA A 281 0.84 16.39 -11.05
CA ALA A 281 1.76 15.49 -11.72
C ALA A 281 1.53 14.02 -11.33
N LEU A 282 1.29 13.72 -10.04
CA LEU A 282 0.98 12.38 -9.58
C LEU A 282 -0.35 11.88 -10.17
N LEU A 283 -1.39 12.72 -10.17
CA LEU A 283 -2.69 12.40 -10.74
C LEU A 283 -2.59 12.07 -12.24
N PHE A 284 -1.92 12.92 -13.03
CA PHE A 284 -1.72 12.67 -14.46
C PHE A 284 -0.86 11.43 -14.75
N ASN A 285 0.12 11.12 -13.88
CA ASN A 285 0.91 9.91 -13.98
C ASN A 285 0.05 8.65 -13.77
N GLU A 286 -0.78 8.61 -12.72
CA GLU A 286 -1.68 7.47 -12.45
C GLU A 286 -2.71 7.27 -13.57
N ARG A 287 -3.20 8.35 -14.18
CA ARG A 287 -4.12 8.31 -15.34
C ARG A 287 -3.45 7.96 -16.67
N GLY A 288 -2.12 7.92 -16.73
CA GLY A 288 -1.39 7.73 -18.00
C GLY A 288 -1.49 8.92 -18.97
N GLN A 289 -1.85 10.11 -18.47
CA GLN A 289 -1.98 11.35 -19.22
C GLN A 289 -0.60 12.01 -19.41
N PHE A 290 0.19 11.44 -20.32
CA PHE A 290 1.61 11.80 -20.48
C PHE A 290 1.81 13.24 -21.01
N SER A 291 0.95 13.75 -21.86
CA SER A 291 1.12 15.11 -22.40
C SER A 291 0.89 16.17 -21.32
N GLU A 292 -0.15 15.98 -20.51
CA GLU A 292 -0.53 16.81 -19.36
C GLU A 292 0.52 16.74 -18.25
N LEU A 293 1.06 15.54 -18.00
CA LEU A 293 2.18 15.36 -17.09
C LEU A 293 3.42 16.13 -17.56
N ALA A 294 3.78 16.04 -18.83
CA ALA A 294 4.94 16.75 -19.38
C ALA A 294 4.80 18.27 -19.26
N VAL A 295 3.60 18.81 -19.54
CA VAL A 295 3.29 20.23 -19.32
C VAL A 295 3.44 20.57 -17.84
N THR A 296 2.88 19.76 -16.95
CA THR A 296 2.90 20.01 -15.49
C THR A 296 4.33 20.02 -14.94
N LEU A 297 5.18 19.08 -15.34
CA LEU A 297 6.58 19.02 -14.90
C LEU A 297 7.37 20.27 -15.32
N ASN A 298 7.12 20.82 -16.50
CA ASN A 298 7.80 22.03 -16.95
C ASN A 298 7.37 23.31 -16.19
N HIS A 299 6.21 23.28 -15.54
CA HIS A 299 5.73 24.38 -14.69
C HIS A 299 6.14 24.23 -13.22
N LEU A 300 6.81 23.12 -12.87
CA LEU A 300 7.24 22.87 -11.50
C LEU A 300 8.48 23.72 -11.20
N ASP A 301 8.36 24.64 -10.25
CA ASP A 301 9.52 25.33 -9.70
C ASP A 301 10.25 24.40 -8.72
N ILE A 302 11.40 23.90 -9.17
CA ILE A 302 12.21 22.92 -8.42
C ILE A 302 12.75 23.54 -7.11
N ASN A 303 12.91 24.86 -7.04
CA ASN A 303 13.45 25.51 -5.84
C ASN A 303 12.43 25.60 -4.70
N ASP A 304 11.15 25.66 -5.05
CA ASP A 304 10.04 25.78 -4.09
C ASP A 304 9.50 24.43 -3.63
N VAL A 305 9.93 23.34 -4.26
CA VAL A 305 9.50 21.98 -3.94
C VAL A 305 10.47 21.30 -2.98
N PRO A 306 10.00 20.76 -1.84
CA PRO A 306 10.82 19.92 -0.98
C PRO A 306 11.43 18.72 -1.73
N ILE A 307 12.73 18.49 -1.53
CA ILE A 307 13.49 17.51 -2.32
C ILE A 307 13.02 16.06 -2.14
N ILE A 308 12.42 15.72 -1.00
CA ILE A 308 11.91 14.36 -0.72
C ILE A 308 10.70 14.09 -1.63
N GLU A 309 9.79 15.05 -1.72
CA GLU A 309 8.55 15.00 -2.48
C GLU A 309 8.82 14.98 -3.98
N LEU A 310 9.83 15.72 -4.44
CA LEU A 310 10.30 15.66 -5.82
C LEU A 310 10.88 14.28 -6.16
N ARG A 311 11.69 13.69 -5.27
CA ARG A 311 12.24 12.33 -5.48
C ARG A 311 11.13 11.29 -5.56
N GLU A 312 10.17 11.34 -4.64
CA GLU A 312 9.02 10.44 -4.64
C GLU A 312 8.20 10.54 -5.94
N LEU A 313 8.00 11.75 -6.46
CA LEU A 313 7.34 11.93 -7.76
C LEU A 313 8.14 11.26 -8.88
N LEU A 314 9.45 11.56 -8.98
CA LEU A 314 10.29 11.04 -10.05
C LEU A 314 10.43 9.52 -10.03
N ASP A 315 10.44 8.90 -8.83
CA ASP A 315 10.50 7.45 -8.66
C ASP A 315 9.19 6.74 -9.07
N LYS A 316 8.04 7.44 -9.05
CA LYS A 316 6.74 6.92 -9.51
C LYS A 316 6.52 7.06 -11.02
N ILE A 317 7.21 7.99 -11.68
CA ILE A 317 7.06 8.20 -13.12
C ILE A 317 7.71 7.04 -13.90
N THR A 318 6.98 6.49 -14.85
CA THR A 318 7.43 5.31 -15.59
C THR A 318 8.50 5.64 -16.65
N ASN A 319 9.38 4.68 -16.94
CA ASN A 319 10.34 4.80 -18.06
C ASN A 319 9.64 5.00 -19.41
N ALA A 320 8.42 4.48 -19.57
CA ALA A 320 7.62 4.65 -20.79
C ALA A 320 7.29 6.14 -21.04
N PHE A 321 6.89 6.86 -19.99
CA PHE A 321 6.69 8.30 -20.05
C PHE A 321 7.99 9.01 -20.46
N TYR A 322 9.09 8.74 -19.75
CA TYR A 322 10.37 9.41 -20.02
C TYR A 322 10.83 9.19 -21.47
N ARG A 323 10.70 7.98 -22.02
CA ARG A 323 11.08 7.71 -23.43
C ARG A 323 10.22 8.47 -24.43
N LYS A 324 8.91 8.58 -24.17
CA LYS A 324 7.96 9.23 -25.09
C LYS A 324 8.09 10.75 -25.05
N GLU A 325 8.14 11.32 -23.84
CA GLU A 325 7.98 12.76 -23.62
C GLU A 325 9.32 13.49 -23.33
N PHE A 326 10.48 12.81 -23.38
CA PHE A 326 11.77 13.40 -23.03
C PHE A 326 12.03 14.76 -23.69
N LYS A 327 11.71 14.88 -24.99
CA LYS A 327 11.90 16.13 -25.74
C LYS A 327 11.11 17.29 -25.14
N ASN A 328 9.92 17.01 -24.63
CA ASN A 328 9.02 18.00 -24.05
C ASN A 328 9.44 18.37 -22.62
N ILE A 329 10.03 17.45 -21.87
CA ILE A 329 10.48 17.68 -20.49
C ILE A 329 11.98 17.96 -20.35
N LYS A 330 12.72 18.09 -21.46
CA LYS A 330 14.18 18.22 -21.43
C LYS A 330 14.61 19.41 -20.56
N LYS A 331 13.92 20.55 -20.70
CA LYS A 331 14.19 21.75 -19.90
C LYS A 331 14.04 21.48 -18.40
N PHE A 332 12.95 20.81 -18.00
CA PHE A 332 12.74 20.38 -16.63
C PHE A 332 13.85 19.43 -16.15
N ALA A 333 14.18 18.41 -16.94
CA ALA A 333 15.24 17.47 -16.60
C ALA A 333 16.60 18.19 -16.40
N ASP A 334 16.91 19.15 -17.25
CA ASP A 334 18.14 19.94 -17.21
C ASP A 334 18.24 20.90 -16.02
N SER A 335 17.10 21.26 -15.42
CA SER A 335 17.06 22.07 -14.20
C SER A 335 17.22 21.29 -12.89
N LEU A 336 17.23 19.95 -12.94
CA LEU A 336 17.38 19.11 -11.75
C LEU A 336 18.85 18.96 -11.32
N GLN A 337 19.04 18.58 -10.06
CA GLN A 337 20.36 18.17 -9.58
C GLN A 337 20.88 16.96 -10.36
N PHE A 338 22.20 16.92 -10.57
CA PHE A 338 22.91 15.92 -11.38
C PHE A 338 22.43 14.48 -11.18
N GLY A 339 22.28 14.04 -9.92
CA GLY A 339 21.85 12.67 -9.62
C GLY A 339 20.42 12.32 -10.08
N MET A 340 19.52 13.30 -10.15
CA MET A 340 18.17 13.10 -10.68
C MET A 340 18.14 13.27 -12.19
N GLN A 341 18.84 14.28 -12.71
CA GLN A 341 18.97 14.53 -14.14
C GLN A 341 19.52 13.29 -14.86
N SER A 342 20.65 12.74 -14.38
CA SER A 342 21.27 11.54 -14.96
C SER A 342 20.33 10.32 -14.98
N LYS A 343 19.52 10.11 -13.93
CA LYS A 343 18.49 9.06 -13.90
C LYS A 343 17.42 9.26 -14.97
N ILE A 344 16.94 10.47 -15.19
CA ILE A 344 15.93 10.77 -16.22
C ILE A 344 16.53 10.56 -17.63
N TYR A 345 17.76 11.01 -17.86
CA TYR A 345 18.47 10.77 -19.13
C TYR A 345 18.68 9.27 -19.39
N ALA A 346 19.00 8.48 -18.36
CA ALA A 346 19.08 7.03 -18.47
C ALA A 346 17.72 6.39 -18.77
N ALA A 347 16.66 6.79 -18.04
CA ALA A 347 15.31 6.25 -18.19
C ALA A 347 14.69 6.54 -19.57
N SER A 348 14.95 7.75 -20.11
CA SER A 348 14.48 8.19 -21.42
C SER A 348 15.19 7.52 -22.61
N GLY A 349 16.29 6.81 -22.38
CA GLY A 349 17.11 6.25 -23.45
C GLY A 349 17.99 7.28 -24.17
N ASN A 350 18.11 8.51 -23.65
CA ASN A 350 19.02 9.52 -24.19
C ASN A 350 20.45 9.30 -23.67
N TYR A 351 21.06 8.19 -24.09
CA TYR A 351 22.38 7.76 -23.61
C TYR A 351 23.51 8.71 -24.03
N ASN A 352 23.42 9.31 -25.22
CA ASN A 352 24.39 10.34 -25.64
C ASN A 352 24.34 11.57 -24.72
N GLY A 353 23.15 12.03 -24.35
CA GLY A 353 22.98 13.08 -23.36
C GLY A 353 23.54 12.69 -22.00
N LEU A 354 23.25 11.47 -21.53
CA LEU A 354 23.80 10.94 -20.28
C LEU A 354 25.34 10.91 -20.28
N ILE A 355 25.96 10.46 -21.37
CA ILE A 355 27.43 10.41 -21.50
C ILE A 355 28.03 11.82 -21.42
N ASN A 356 27.38 12.82 -22.03
CA ASN A 356 27.83 14.21 -21.94
C ASN A 356 27.73 14.73 -20.50
N LEU A 357 26.62 14.47 -19.80
CA LEU A 357 26.47 14.84 -18.39
C LEU A 357 27.55 14.19 -17.51
N LEU A 358 27.79 12.89 -17.68
CA LEU A 358 28.84 12.18 -16.94
C LEU A 358 30.24 12.74 -17.22
N ARG A 359 30.49 13.21 -18.45
CA ARG A 359 31.76 13.84 -18.84
C ARG A 359 31.95 15.19 -18.16
N GLU A 360 30.89 15.97 -18.05
CA GLU A 360 30.92 17.29 -17.40
C GLU A 360 31.13 17.17 -15.89
N GLU A 361 30.41 16.27 -15.23
CA GLU A 361 30.58 15.98 -13.79
C GLU A 361 31.99 15.46 -13.48
N ASN A 362 32.57 14.69 -14.41
CA ASN A 362 33.94 14.20 -14.32
C ASN A 362 34.23 13.39 -13.05
N ASP A 363 33.23 12.65 -12.57
CA ASP A 363 33.35 11.74 -11.43
C ASP A 363 33.20 10.28 -11.88
N LEU A 364 34.23 9.49 -11.60
CA LEU A 364 34.28 8.08 -11.96
C LEU A 364 33.20 7.26 -11.26
N ASP A 365 32.83 7.62 -10.02
CA ASP A 365 31.83 6.87 -9.27
C ASP A 365 30.44 6.99 -9.91
N TRP A 366 30.12 8.15 -10.49
CA TRP A 366 28.90 8.32 -11.27
C TRP A 366 28.91 7.54 -12.58
N VAL A 367 30.05 7.42 -13.26
CA VAL A 367 30.17 6.54 -14.43
C VAL A 367 29.90 5.08 -14.04
N PHE A 368 30.35 4.65 -12.87
CA PHE A 368 30.09 3.29 -12.38
C PHE A 368 28.62 2.98 -12.10
N VAL A 369 27.79 3.99 -11.88
CA VAL A 369 26.34 3.80 -11.71
C VAL A 369 25.71 3.36 -13.04
N PHE A 370 26.19 3.87 -14.17
CA PHE A 370 25.55 3.69 -15.48
C PHE A 370 26.35 2.82 -16.47
N ASP A 371 27.57 2.42 -16.15
CA ASP A 371 28.46 1.68 -17.06
C ASP A 371 27.83 0.41 -17.66
N ARG A 372 27.20 -0.43 -16.84
CA ARG A 372 26.55 -1.67 -17.29
C ARG A 372 25.38 -1.38 -18.22
N LEU A 373 24.59 -0.34 -17.93
CA LEU A 373 23.49 0.09 -18.77
C LEU A 373 24.02 0.52 -20.15
N LEU A 374 25.00 1.41 -20.19
CA LEU A 374 25.59 1.91 -21.43
C LEU A 374 26.23 0.80 -22.28
N ILE A 375 26.89 -0.17 -21.64
CA ILE A 375 27.47 -1.36 -22.31
C ILE A 375 26.37 -2.19 -22.98
N ASN A 376 25.28 -2.45 -22.27
CA ASN A 376 24.18 -3.28 -22.76
C ASN A 376 23.44 -2.60 -23.92
N GLU A 377 23.33 -1.28 -23.89
CA GLU A 377 22.66 -0.46 -24.91
C GLU A 377 23.58 -0.12 -26.10
N GLY A 378 24.80 -0.68 -26.14
CA GLY A 378 25.70 -0.59 -27.30
C GLY A 378 26.72 0.57 -27.28
N TYR A 379 26.74 1.40 -26.24
CA TYR A 379 27.60 2.60 -26.13
C TYR A 379 29.00 2.29 -25.56
N LYS A 380 29.56 1.13 -25.91
CA LYS A 380 30.85 0.66 -25.36
C LYS A 380 32.01 1.58 -25.75
N THR A 381 32.00 2.11 -26.97
CA THR A 381 33.09 2.94 -27.52
C THR A 381 33.12 4.30 -26.83
N GLU A 382 31.96 4.91 -26.68
CA GLU A 382 31.77 6.20 -26.02
C GLU A 382 32.09 6.11 -24.53
N LEU A 383 31.67 5.02 -23.87
CA LEU A 383 32.00 4.75 -22.47
C LEU A 383 33.51 4.55 -22.27
N ARG A 384 34.18 3.83 -23.19
CA ARG A 384 35.63 3.66 -23.16
C ARG A 384 36.35 5.00 -23.24
N ASP A 385 35.92 5.88 -24.14
CA ASP A 385 36.52 7.21 -24.30
C ASP A 385 36.22 8.11 -23.09
N LEU A 386 35.02 8.00 -22.49
CA LEU A 386 34.67 8.67 -21.24
C LEU A 386 35.58 8.25 -20.08
N PHE A 387 35.78 6.94 -19.88
CA PHE A 387 36.69 6.44 -18.86
C PHE A 387 38.12 6.97 -19.06
N TYR A 388 38.61 7.02 -20.30
CA TYR A 388 39.93 7.57 -20.59
C TYR A 388 40.02 9.06 -20.21
N ILE A 389 39.06 9.89 -20.64
CA ILE A 389 39.07 11.35 -20.38
C ILE A 389 39.07 11.65 -18.88
N ILE A 390 38.20 10.99 -18.11
CA ILE A 390 38.10 11.20 -16.66
C ILE A 390 39.41 10.75 -15.97
N THR A 391 39.95 9.61 -16.39
CA THR A 391 41.19 9.06 -15.84
C THR A 391 42.39 9.95 -16.16
N GLU A 392 42.50 10.42 -17.40
CA GLU A 392 43.55 11.34 -17.85
C GLU A 392 43.52 12.62 -17.01
N ARG A 393 42.36 13.27 -16.89
CA ARG A 393 42.20 14.50 -16.11
C ARG A 393 42.56 14.30 -14.64
N PHE A 394 42.12 13.20 -14.03
CA PHE A 394 42.45 12.87 -12.64
C PHE A 394 43.97 12.68 -12.44
N ILE A 395 44.63 11.96 -13.36
CA ILE A 395 46.08 11.74 -13.32
C ILE A 395 46.86 13.04 -13.57
N GLN A 396 46.36 13.95 -14.40
CA GLN A 396 47.01 15.25 -14.58
C GLN A 396 46.99 16.08 -13.30
N GLN A 397 45.91 16.00 -12.52
CA GLN A 397 45.71 16.78 -11.28
C GLN A 397 46.32 16.14 -10.03
N HIS A 398 46.59 14.83 -10.05
CA HIS A 398 47.08 14.08 -8.89
C HIS A 398 48.33 13.25 -9.22
N LEU A 399 49.25 13.18 -8.26
CA LEU A 399 50.51 12.42 -8.37
C LEU A 399 50.61 11.30 -7.32
N GLY A 400 51.42 10.29 -7.61
CA GLY A 400 51.78 9.23 -6.67
C GLY A 400 50.65 8.26 -6.35
N MET A 401 50.47 7.96 -5.06
CA MET A 401 49.56 6.89 -4.60
C MET A 401 48.09 7.12 -4.94
N LYS A 402 47.64 8.39 -5.00
CA LYS A 402 46.24 8.71 -5.35
C LYS A 402 45.89 8.29 -6.77
N SER A 403 46.76 8.59 -7.73
CA SER A 403 46.59 8.20 -9.14
C SER A 403 46.66 6.69 -9.32
N ARG A 404 47.54 6.03 -8.56
CA ARG A 404 47.63 4.56 -8.52
C ARG A 404 46.33 3.93 -8.04
N HIS A 405 45.81 4.37 -6.89
CA HIS A 405 44.57 3.83 -6.33
C HIS A 405 43.37 4.05 -7.26
N PHE A 406 43.31 5.19 -7.94
CA PHE A 406 42.29 5.50 -8.94
C PHE A 406 42.31 4.52 -10.12
N ILE A 407 43.49 4.26 -10.70
CA ILE A 407 43.66 3.29 -11.80
C ILE A 407 43.32 1.87 -11.33
N GLU A 408 43.76 1.47 -10.13
CA GLU A 408 43.42 0.16 -9.55
C GLU A 408 41.90 -0.01 -9.38
N LYS A 409 41.21 1.01 -8.88
CA LYS A 409 39.74 1.03 -8.74
C LYS A 409 39.03 0.85 -10.10
N LEU A 410 39.48 1.58 -11.12
CA LEU A 410 38.97 1.43 -12.49
C LEU A 410 39.22 0.02 -13.05
N ASN A 411 40.43 -0.51 -12.89
CA ASN A 411 40.79 -1.85 -13.36
C ASN A 411 39.90 -2.92 -12.71
N GLN A 412 39.71 -2.86 -11.39
CA GLN A 412 38.84 -3.78 -10.67
C GLN A 412 37.40 -3.72 -11.19
N ARG A 413 36.89 -2.52 -11.48
CA ARG A 413 35.54 -2.37 -12.06
C ARG A 413 35.44 -2.98 -13.45
N LEU A 414 36.37 -2.68 -14.35
CA LEU A 414 36.35 -3.20 -15.73
C LEU A 414 36.50 -4.72 -15.79
N VAL A 415 37.29 -5.32 -14.88
CA VAL A 415 37.36 -6.77 -14.72
C VAL A 415 36.01 -7.35 -14.29
N ARG A 416 35.33 -6.73 -13.31
CA ARG A 416 33.99 -7.16 -12.87
C ARG A 416 32.92 -7.04 -13.96
N LEU A 417 33.08 -6.11 -14.90
CA LEU A 417 32.18 -5.95 -16.07
C LEU A 417 32.57 -6.82 -17.26
N SER A 418 33.64 -7.61 -17.14
CA SER A 418 34.21 -8.41 -18.22
C SER A 418 34.53 -7.58 -19.47
N GLN A 419 35.08 -6.38 -19.27
CA GLN A 419 35.49 -5.46 -20.35
C GLN A 419 37.02 -5.26 -20.42
N PRO A 420 37.82 -6.32 -20.67
CA PRO A 420 39.28 -6.20 -20.73
C PRO A 420 39.73 -5.28 -21.88
N ALA A 421 39.02 -5.27 -23.02
CA ALA A 421 39.37 -4.43 -24.16
C ALA A 421 39.32 -2.92 -23.84
N ILE A 422 38.38 -2.49 -22.98
CA ILE A 422 38.30 -1.10 -22.51
C ILE A 422 39.50 -0.77 -21.64
N ARG A 423 39.87 -1.69 -20.73
CA ARG A 423 41.04 -1.54 -19.85
C ARG A 423 42.32 -1.40 -20.66
N ASP A 424 42.54 -2.32 -21.60
CA ASP A 424 43.78 -2.39 -22.37
C ASP A 424 43.95 -1.13 -23.23
N TYR A 425 42.86 -0.60 -23.80
CA TYR A 425 42.87 0.68 -24.52
C TYR A 425 43.26 1.87 -23.62
N ILE A 426 42.70 1.95 -22.41
CA ILE A 426 43.01 3.02 -21.46
C ILE A 426 44.48 2.93 -21.05
N HIS A 427 44.98 1.71 -20.78
CA HIS A 427 46.37 1.45 -20.42
C HIS A 427 47.33 1.87 -21.54
N GLU A 428 47.05 1.49 -22.78
CA GLU A 428 47.86 1.87 -23.93
C GLU A 428 47.97 3.39 -24.07
N LYS A 429 46.85 4.11 -23.95
CA LYS A 429 46.84 5.58 -24.05
C LYS A 429 47.55 6.24 -22.87
N LEU A 430 47.31 5.78 -21.64
CA LEU A 430 47.98 6.31 -20.45
C LEU A 430 49.50 6.05 -20.49
N TYR A 431 49.94 4.88 -20.97
CA TYR A 431 51.35 4.57 -21.13
C TYR A 431 52.02 5.53 -22.11
N ARG A 432 51.40 5.77 -23.28
CA ARG A 432 51.94 6.71 -24.28
C ARG A 432 52.13 8.11 -23.73
N GLN A 433 51.21 8.58 -22.90
CA GLN A 433 51.20 9.95 -22.40
C GLN A 433 51.99 10.15 -21.09
N PHE A 434 52.02 9.13 -20.22
CA PHE A 434 52.58 9.23 -18.86
C PHE A 434 53.69 8.21 -18.58
N SER A 435 54.34 7.64 -19.60
CA SER A 435 55.46 6.68 -19.48
C SER A 435 56.59 7.12 -18.54
N HIS A 436 56.81 8.43 -18.40
CA HIS A 436 57.79 9.04 -17.50
C HIS A 436 57.43 8.86 -16.01
N ARG A 437 56.18 8.53 -15.65
CA ARG A 437 55.72 8.37 -14.27
C ARG A 437 55.83 6.92 -13.82
N LYS A 438 56.84 6.61 -13.01
CA LYS A 438 57.11 5.26 -12.47
C LYS A 438 55.89 4.58 -11.83
N SER A 439 55.06 5.35 -11.11
CA SER A 439 53.87 4.84 -10.41
C SER A 439 52.74 4.38 -11.34
N ILE A 440 52.71 4.88 -12.59
CA ILE A 440 51.73 4.49 -13.61
C ILE A 440 52.30 3.35 -14.44
N LYS A 441 53.59 3.43 -14.78
CA LYS A 441 54.32 2.38 -15.51
C LYS A 441 54.21 1.01 -14.81
N SER A 442 54.37 0.97 -13.48
CA SER A 442 54.26 -0.26 -12.69
C SER A 442 52.86 -0.86 -12.56
N LEU A 443 51.82 -0.21 -13.10
CA LEU A 443 50.42 -0.69 -13.08
C LEU A 443 49.93 -1.17 -14.44
N ILE A 444 50.68 -0.82 -15.49
CA ILE A 444 50.36 -1.12 -16.89
C ILE A 444 51.24 -2.27 -17.41
N GLU A 445 52.47 -2.41 -16.88
CA GLU A 445 53.30 -3.61 -16.98
C GLU A 445 52.79 -4.70 -16.03
#